data_AF-A0A8C5GBZ9-F1
#
_entry.id   AF-A0A8C5GBZ9-F1
#
_cell.length_a   1.000
_cell.length_b   1.000
_cell.length_c   1.000
_cell.angle_alpha   90.00
_cell.angle_beta   90.00
_cell.angle_gamma   90.00
#
_symmetry.space_group_name_H-M   'P 1'
#
loop_
_entity.id
_entity.type
_entity.pdbx_description
1 polymer ?
#
loop_
_entity_poly.entity_id
_entity_poly.type
_entity_poly.pdbx_seq_one_letter_code
_entity_poly.pdbx_strand_id
1 'polypeptide(L)'
;MSLLDSFLLSDDQFLCSICLDVFTNPSSTPCGHSFCMGCISRYWDGSKVFQCPLCKKTFQKRPELQINRTLREITEQFKSMRGAELGGGGGGRERRGKMGLVDGGIPGNVYDELKKKLQPPLSPDARSQDDSFAAMFGTSVPSSSSLIPVCPSYPPPPPPAPHPHPRSGGRRRFTVSGADSSQNLPLCHVHNRGILIYCKSDHVCVCPVCESEDHHDHDTVTIEARWIETKALLSESELEVQELIKQKKKKMEEIRTSMAELALRVERETAGSVEMFSALMAAIERSQAELMEALELGRRAAEHQAEAMIRQLEEEVDTLRRRESALSELAKSDDHIHCVKTFPSLSTPPSTRDWTGTTVPSNLGTGTIYRSLAAMVDKFQEQLNALAEIGSAALTLEPTPIRAQPMDITLDANTAHPRLLLSEDLKSVRCGERHQLMPDNPERFDRVVCVLGREAISCGRHYWEVEVGGKTDWDLGVAKLSVYRKGKIQYTPCNGFWFLSLRDKSKYAFRTEPSTDVHMNLPPNKIGIFVDFEKGQVSFYNVDAKIHIYTFSDIFNECLYPFFSPCTNKSGKNDGPLVITPVSIAE
;
A
#
# COMPACT_ATOMS: atom_id res chain seq x y z
N MET A 1 -18.45 17.17 14.52
CA MET A 1 -17.16 17.79 14.14
C MET A 1 -17.17 17.89 12.63
N SER A 2 -16.94 19.09 12.08
CA SER A 2 -17.17 19.38 10.67
C SER A 2 -16.16 18.68 9.76
N LEU A 3 -16.65 18.20 8.61
CA LEU A 3 -15.90 17.66 7.46
C LEU A 3 -14.83 18.61 6.87
N LEU A 4 -14.66 19.80 7.45
CA LEU A 4 -13.65 20.79 7.08
C LEU A 4 -12.29 20.54 7.76
N ASP A 5 -12.23 19.80 8.86
CA ASP A 5 -10.96 19.54 9.57
C ASP A 5 -10.12 18.43 8.92
N SER A 6 -10.68 17.62 8.00
CA SER A 6 -9.97 16.48 7.39
C SER A 6 -9.15 16.82 6.14
N PHE A 7 -9.18 18.07 5.68
CA PHE A 7 -8.41 18.52 4.51
C PHE A 7 -7.18 19.37 4.86
N LEU A 8 -6.97 19.67 6.13
CA LEU A 8 -5.71 20.25 6.58
C LEU A 8 -4.72 19.10 6.82
N LEU A 9 -3.73 18.98 5.93
CA LEU A 9 -2.55 18.15 6.18
C LEU A 9 -2.07 18.42 7.61
N SER A 10 -2.04 17.41 8.46
CA SER A 10 -1.65 17.58 9.87
C SER A 10 -0.30 18.29 9.96
N ASP A 11 -0.23 19.40 10.71
CA ASP A 11 0.96 20.27 10.86
C ASP A 11 2.26 19.49 11.07
N ASP A 12 2.18 18.35 11.78
CA ASP A 12 3.29 17.48 12.14
C ASP A 12 4.07 16.88 10.95
N GLN A 13 3.47 16.80 9.75
CA GLN A 13 4.11 16.20 8.58
C GLN A 13 5.20 17.09 7.95
N PHE A 14 5.20 18.39 8.27
CA PHE A 14 6.13 19.37 7.69
C PHE A 14 7.15 19.92 8.70
N LEU A 15 7.19 19.40 9.91
CA LEU A 15 8.07 19.88 10.98
C LEU A 15 9.43 19.18 10.95
N CYS A 16 10.47 19.98 11.16
CA CYS A 16 11.80 19.46 11.43
C CYS A 16 11.89 19.03 12.90
N SER A 17 12.17 17.76 13.15
CA SER A 17 12.31 17.21 14.51
C SER A 17 13.49 17.75 15.33
N ILE A 18 14.35 18.61 14.75
CA ILE A 18 15.44 19.29 15.47
C ILE A 18 15.00 20.67 15.95
N CYS A 19 14.44 21.51 15.06
CA CYS A 19 14.01 22.87 15.43
C CYS A 19 12.52 22.97 15.80
N LEU A 20 11.76 21.89 15.61
CA LEU A 20 10.32 21.77 15.85
C LEU A 20 9.48 22.81 15.08
N ASP A 21 10.00 23.25 13.94
CA ASP A 21 9.38 24.24 13.06
C ASP A 21 9.30 23.72 11.62
N VAL A 22 8.46 24.32 10.79
CA VAL A 22 8.27 23.96 9.38
C VAL A 22 9.62 23.99 8.68
N PHE A 23 9.89 22.98 7.85
CA PHE A 23 11.19 22.85 7.20
C PHE A 23 11.63 24.14 6.50
N THR A 24 12.88 24.53 6.75
CA THR A 24 13.56 25.60 6.01
C THR A 24 14.76 24.97 5.32
N ASN A 25 14.75 25.02 3.98
CA ASN A 25 15.69 24.28 3.13
C ASN A 25 15.77 22.79 3.52
N PRO A 26 14.67 22.02 3.38
CA PRO A 26 14.63 20.61 3.78
C PRO A 26 15.67 19.77 3.02
N SER A 27 16.29 18.85 3.73
CA SER A 27 17.27 17.90 3.20
C SER A 27 17.03 16.51 3.79
N SER A 28 17.07 15.50 2.93
CA SER A 28 16.78 14.12 3.29
C SER A 28 18.06 13.32 3.45
N THR A 29 18.22 12.66 4.60
CA THR A 29 19.33 11.74 4.86
C THR A 29 19.20 10.46 4.03
N PRO A 30 20.27 9.65 3.84
CA PRO A 30 20.18 8.37 3.12
C PRO A 30 19.24 7.32 3.74
N CYS A 31 18.75 7.57 4.96
CA CYS A 31 17.74 6.73 5.61
C CYS A 31 16.29 7.22 5.37
N GLY A 32 16.09 8.23 4.52
CA GLY A 32 14.77 8.74 4.12
C GLY A 32 14.22 9.88 5.00
N HIS A 33 14.77 10.11 6.19
CA HIS A 33 14.31 11.17 7.09
C HIS A 33 14.79 12.55 6.67
N SER A 34 13.89 13.54 6.75
CA SER A 34 14.13 14.94 6.33
C SER A 34 14.30 15.88 7.51
N PHE A 35 15.20 16.86 7.37
CA PHE A 35 15.53 17.89 8.36
C PHE A 35 15.82 19.22 7.66
N CYS A 36 15.75 20.35 8.35
CA CYS A 36 16.32 21.59 7.82
C CYS A 36 17.83 21.40 7.58
N MET A 37 18.34 21.79 6.42
CA MET A 37 19.77 21.65 6.07
C MET A 37 20.70 22.21 7.16
N GLY A 38 20.36 23.38 7.71
CA GLY A 38 21.13 23.98 8.79
C GLY A 38 21.06 23.19 10.10
N CYS A 39 19.93 22.56 10.40
CA CYS A 39 19.75 21.79 11.63
C CYS A 39 20.54 20.48 11.61
N ILE A 40 20.43 19.72 10.52
CA ILE A 40 21.17 18.46 10.39
C ILE A 40 22.69 18.68 10.25
N SER A 41 23.10 19.77 9.60
CA SER A 41 24.51 20.14 9.51
C SER A 41 25.09 20.44 10.89
N ARG A 42 24.42 21.28 11.69
CA ARG A 42 24.85 21.58 13.06
C ARG A 42 24.85 20.36 13.98
N TYR A 43 23.88 19.45 13.81
CA TYR A 43 23.83 18.20 14.56
C TYR A 43 25.06 17.30 14.29
N TRP A 44 25.63 17.37 13.09
CA TRP A 44 26.83 16.63 12.70
C TRP A 44 28.13 17.40 12.94
N ASP A 45 28.08 18.72 13.11
CA ASP A 45 29.26 19.54 13.34
C ASP A 45 29.87 19.20 14.72
N GLY A 46 31.18 18.90 14.74
CA GLY A 46 31.91 18.53 15.95
C GLY A 46 31.76 17.06 16.39
N SER A 47 30.91 16.26 15.73
CA SER A 47 30.78 14.83 16.00
C SER A 47 31.69 13.99 15.11
N LYS A 48 32.31 12.94 15.69
CA LYS A 48 33.05 11.92 14.93
C LYS A 48 32.13 10.83 14.36
N VAL A 49 30.86 10.83 14.75
CA VAL A 49 29.86 9.82 14.38
C VAL A 49 28.64 10.52 13.79
N PHE A 50 28.32 10.22 12.53
CA PHE A 50 27.19 10.82 11.81
C PHE A 50 25.97 9.93 11.96
N GLN A 51 25.03 10.31 12.82
CA GLN A 51 23.79 9.54 13.05
C GLN A 51 22.57 10.33 12.60
N CYS A 52 21.53 9.62 12.15
CA CYS A 52 20.22 10.22 11.96
C CYS A 52 19.57 10.52 13.34
N PRO A 53 19.11 11.76 13.61
CA PRO A 53 18.45 12.10 14.86
C PRO A 53 17.18 11.27 15.15
N LEU A 54 16.45 10.84 14.11
CA LEU A 54 15.17 10.12 14.23
C LEU A 54 15.38 8.61 14.42
N CYS A 55 15.93 7.91 13.43
CA CYS A 55 16.06 6.45 13.49
C CYS A 55 17.41 5.94 14.02
N LYS A 56 18.31 6.84 14.44
CA LYS A 56 19.64 6.52 14.99
C LYS A 56 20.57 5.74 14.06
N LYS A 57 20.22 5.56 12.78
CA LYS A 57 21.09 4.92 11.78
C LYS A 57 22.41 5.70 11.68
N THR A 58 23.53 4.98 11.81
CA THR A 58 24.88 5.55 11.75
C THR A 58 25.42 5.48 10.32
N PHE A 59 26.08 6.55 9.88
CA PHE A 59 26.76 6.66 8.59
C PHE A 59 28.27 6.68 8.80
N GLN A 60 29.00 5.87 8.03
CA GLN A 60 30.46 5.74 8.15
C GLN A 60 31.22 7.02 7.78
N LYS A 61 30.65 7.86 6.91
CA LYS A 61 31.15 9.18 6.51
C LYS A 61 30.00 10.18 6.51
N ARG A 62 30.30 11.48 6.64
CA ARG A 62 29.28 12.54 6.60
C ARG A 62 28.54 12.49 5.27
N PRO A 63 27.22 12.26 5.24
CA PRO A 63 26.45 12.29 4.01
C PRO A 63 26.48 13.69 3.39
N GLU A 64 26.69 13.75 2.08
CA GLU A 64 26.49 14.98 1.31
C GLU A 64 24.99 15.13 1.05
N LEU A 65 24.38 16.14 1.66
CA LEU A 65 22.95 16.37 1.55
C LEU A 65 22.68 17.47 0.53
N GLN A 66 21.62 17.28 -0.25
CA GLN A 66 21.07 18.30 -1.11
C GLN A 66 19.73 18.77 -0.59
N ILE A 67 19.34 19.99 -0.97
CA ILE A 67 18.03 20.53 -0.60
C ILE A 67 16.99 19.88 -1.49
N ASN A 68 16.00 19.23 -0.89
CA ASN A 68 14.85 18.69 -1.57
C ASN A 68 13.98 19.85 -2.05
N ARG A 69 14.03 20.14 -3.36
CA ARG A 69 13.32 21.27 -3.98
C ARG A 69 11.81 21.11 -3.90
N THR A 70 11.30 19.90 -4.14
CA THR A 70 9.87 19.59 -4.05
C THR A 70 9.35 19.78 -2.63
N LEU A 71 10.05 19.22 -1.63
CA LEU A 71 9.64 19.40 -0.23
C LEU A 71 9.73 20.88 0.19
N ARG A 72 10.71 21.62 -0.32
CA ARG A 72 10.80 23.07 -0.10
C ARG A 72 9.57 23.78 -0.66
N GLU A 73 9.21 23.55 -1.92
CA GLU A 73 8.03 24.16 -2.56
C GLU A 73 6.75 23.91 -1.77
N ILE A 74 6.53 22.66 -1.34
CA ILE A 74 5.37 22.27 -0.52
C ILE A 74 5.39 23.03 0.82
N THR A 75 6.54 23.06 1.50
CA THR A 75 6.65 23.73 2.82
C THR A 75 6.53 25.25 2.74
N GLU A 76 6.92 25.87 1.62
CA GLU A 76 6.74 27.31 1.38
C GLU A 76 5.28 27.66 1.08
N GLN A 77 4.57 26.83 0.31
CA GLN A 77 3.12 26.96 0.13
C GLN A 77 2.38 26.82 1.48
N PHE A 78 2.81 25.87 2.30
CA PHE A 78 2.27 25.68 3.65
C PHE A 78 2.50 26.89 4.56
N LYS A 79 3.69 27.50 4.54
CA LYS A 79 3.97 28.76 5.26
C LYS A 79 3.13 29.94 4.74
N SER A 80 2.92 30.02 3.43
CA SER A 80 2.10 31.06 2.79
C SER A 80 0.63 31.00 3.25
N MET A 81 0.07 29.79 3.37
CA MET A 81 -1.28 29.59 3.90
C MET A 81 -1.41 30.04 5.36
N ARG A 82 -0.43 29.74 6.23
CA ARG A 82 -0.39 30.24 7.63
C ARG A 82 -0.18 31.76 7.74
N GLY A 83 0.53 32.36 6.78
CA GLY A 83 0.82 33.81 6.76
C GLY A 83 -0.39 34.68 6.41
N ALA A 84 -1.38 34.14 5.69
CA ALA A 84 -2.59 34.86 5.30
C ALA A 84 -3.60 35.02 6.45
N GLU A 85 -3.52 34.20 7.51
CA GLU A 85 -4.49 34.18 8.62
C GLU A 85 -4.14 35.11 9.79
N LEU A 86 -2.95 35.75 9.81
CA LEU A 86 -2.49 36.59 10.94
C LEU A 86 -2.25 38.07 10.59
N GLY A 87 -2.72 38.54 9.43
CA GLY A 87 -2.52 39.91 8.95
C GLY A 87 -3.66 40.90 9.27
N GLY A 88 -4.06 41.04 10.53
CA GLY A 88 -5.11 42.00 10.92
C GLY A 88 -4.86 42.68 12.27
N GLY A 89 -4.15 43.83 12.28
CA GLY A 89 -4.21 44.80 13.38
C GLY A 89 -2.93 45.54 13.76
N GLY A 90 -2.74 46.76 13.19
CA GLY A 90 -2.06 47.97 13.74
C GLY A 90 -0.56 47.88 14.11
N GLY A 91 0.34 48.83 13.81
CA GLY A 91 0.30 50.17 13.24
C GLY A 91 1.54 50.93 13.75
N GLY A 92 2.28 51.66 12.90
CA GLY A 92 3.20 52.72 13.36
C GLY A 92 4.61 52.85 12.73
N ARG A 93 4.68 53.72 11.71
CA ARG A 93 5.73 54.71 11.35
C ARG A 93 7.08 54.31 10.70
N GLU A 94 7.15 54.76 9.44
CA GLU A 94 8.23 55.51 8.75
C GLU A 94 9.58 54.85 8.42
N ARG A 95 9.85 54.66 7.11
CA ARG A 95 10.68 55.59 6.32
C ARG A 95 10.64 55.34 4.80
N ARG A 96 10.64 56.47 4.09
CA ARG A 96 10.67 56.73 2.64
C ARG A 96 11.60 55.85 1.80
N GLY A 97 11.08 55.39 0.66
CA GLY A 97 11.81 54.98 -0.55
C GLY A 97 10.84 54.92 -1.73
N LYS A 98 11.14 55.64 -2.81
CA LYS A 98 10.23 55.97 -3.93
C LYS A 98 10.48 55.04 -5.14
N MET A 99 9.41 54.79 -5.89
CA MET A 99 9.30 54.31 -7.29
C MET A 99 9.25 52.80 -7.59
N GLY A 100 8.17 52.41 -8.28
CA GLY A 100 8.02 51.17 -9.04
C GLY A 100 6.59 50.63 -9.02
N LEU A 101 5.68 51.20 -9.84
CA LEU A 101 4.41 50.55 -10.20
C LEU A 101 4.73 49.24 -10.94
N VAL A 102 4.37 48.09 -10.38
CA VAL A 102 4.24 46.84 -11.10
C VAL A 102 2.94 46.18 -10.67
N ASP A 103 2.08 45.98 -11.66
CA ASP A 103 0.82 45.26 -11.62
C ASP A 103 1.04 43.83 -11.11
N GLY A 104 0.22 43.42 -10.14
CA GLY A 104 0.38 42.17 -9.39
C GLY A 104 -0.91 41.37 -9.38
N GLY A 105 -1.39 41.00 -10.58
CA GLY A 105 -2.48 40.06 -10.76
C GLY A 105 -2.14 38.67 -10.19
N ILE A 106 -3.17 38.02 -9.66
CA ILE A 106 -3.19 36.62 -9.21
C ILE A 106 -2.66 35.72 -10.35
N PRO A 107 -1.67 34.84 -10.14
CA PRO A 107 -1.24 33.90 -11.18
C PRO A 107 -2.32 32.84 -11.41
N GLY A 108 -3.23 33.11 -12.33
CA GLY A 108 -4.07 32.11 -12.95
C GLY A 108 -3.22 31.28 -13.90
N ASN A 109 -2.75 30.11 -13.44
CA ASN A 109 -2.36 28.94 -14.23
C ASN A 109 -1.61 27.94 -13.32
N VAL A 110 -2.33 27.27 -12.44
CA VAL A 110 -1.87 25.98 -11.88
C VAL A 110 -2.32 24.83 -12.78
N TYR A 111 -3.41 25.04 -13.51
CA TYR A 111 -4.10 24.04 -14.30
C TYR A 111 -3.42 23.77 -15.66
N ASP A 112 -2.88 24.78 -16.34
CA ASP A 112 -2.16 24.55 -17.62
C ASP A 112 -0.75 23.99 -17.41
N GLU A 113 -0.13 24.27 -16.25
CA GLU A 113 1.16 23.67 -15.84
C GLU A 113 1.03 22.15 -15.61
N LEU A 114 -0.10 21.70 -15.01
CA LEU A 114 -0.43 20.28 -14.86
C LEU A 114 -0.79 19.63 -16.20
N LYS A 115 -1.55 20.33 -17.05
CA LYS A 115 -1.94 19.86 -18.39
C LYS A 115 -0.73 19.64 -19.30
N LYS A 116 0.32 20.45 -19.16
CA LYS A 116 1.59 20.32 -19.89
C LYS A 116 2.45 19.13 -19.46
N LYS A 117 2.31 18.64 -18.22
CA LYS A 117 3.07 17.49 -17.70
C LYS A 117 2.41 16.14 -17.97
N LEU A 118 1.17 16.13 -18.46
CA LEU A 118 0.36 14.92 -18.67
C LEU A 118 0.12 14.56 -20.15
N GLN A 119 0.70 15.27 -21.11
CA GLN A 119 0.60 14.91 -22.53
C GLN A 119 1.87 14.22 -23.04
N PRO A 120 1.77 13.06 -23.72
CA PRO A 120 2.88 12.49 -24.47
C PRO A 120 3.13 13.32 -25.76
N PRO A 121 4.37 13.36 -26.29
CA PRO A 121 4.68 14.22 -27.42
C PRO A 121 4.00 13.72 -28.69
N LEU A 122 3.12 14.55 -29.27
CA LEU A 122 2.62 14.44 -30.63
C LEU A 122 3.52 15.28 -31.56
N SER A 123 4.17 14.61 -32.50
CA SER A 123 4.87 15.23 -33.63
C SER A 123 3.88 15.57 -34.78
N PRO A 124 3.97 16.73 -35.44
CA PRO A 124 3.08 17.08 -36.55
C PRO A 124 3.65 16.74 -37.95
N ASP A 125 2.80 16.10 -38.77
CA ASP A 125 2.57 16.12 -40.24
C ASP A 125 3.76 16.34 -41.23
N ALA A 126 3.88 15.70 -42.42
CA ALA A 126 2.84 15.26 -43.36
C ALA A 126 3.38 14.38 -44.52
N ARG A 127 2.46 13.58 -45.11
CA ARG A 127 2.25 13.23 -46.54
C ARG A 127 3.01 12.06 -47.24
N SER A 128 2.18 11.04 -47.53
CA SER A 128 2.00 10.25 -48.78
C SER A 128 3.14 9.42 -49.37
N GLN A 129 3.00 8.09 -49.37
CA GLN A 129 2.68 7.27 -50.55
C GLN A 129 2.63 5.76 -50.24
N ASP A 130 1.93 5.05 -51.12
CA ASP A 130 1.49 3.66 -51.11
C ASP A 130 2.56 2.54 -51.03
N ASP A 131 2.02 1.34 -50.85
CA ASP A 131 2.47 0.00 -51.25
C ASP A 131 3.31 -0.88 -50.29
N SER A 132 2.58 -1.84 -49.69
CA SER A 132 2.75 -3.29 -49.87
C SER A 132 4.17 -3.85 -50.11
N PHE A 133 4.57 -4.74 -49.20
CA PHE A 133 5.03 -6.13 -49.41
C PHE A 133 6.30 -6.52 -48.60
N ALA A 134 6.14 -7.59 -47.84
CA ALA A 134 7.07 -8.63 -47.37
C ALA A 134 8.58 -8.38 -47.17
N ALA A 135 9.03 -8.97 -46.04
CA ALA A 135 10.24 -9.76 -45.85
C ALA A 135 11.60 -9.10 -45.53
N MET A 136 12.02 -9.37 -44.28
CA MET A 136 13.30 -9.96 -43.87
C MET A 136 14.61 -9.16 -43.84
N PHE A 137 15.29 -9.34 -42.69
CA PHE A 137 16.71 -9.19 -42.33
C PHE A 137 17.39 -7.82 -42.46
N GLY A 138 18.03 -7.38 -41.38
CA GLY A 138 18.94 -6.24 -41.42
C GLY A 138 19.45 -5.82 -40.05
N THR A 139 20.53 -6.46 -39.61
CA THR A 139 21.44 -6.01 -38.56
C THR A 139 21.85 -4.54 -38.72
N SER A 140 21.82 -3.75 -37.65
CA SER A 140 22.92 -2.83 -37.28
C SER A 140 22.60 -2.04 -36.00
N VAL A 141 23.45 -2.25 -34.99
CA VAL A 141 23.57 -1.39 -33.81
C VAL A 141 24.71 -0.42 -34.08
N PRO A 142 24.60 0.87 -33.73
CA PRO A 142 25.76 1.68 -33.40
C PRO A 142 25.85 1.86 -31.88
N SER A 143 26.93 1.31 -31.35
CA SER A 143 27.46 1.56 -30.01
C SER A 143 27.90 3.02 -29.85
N SER A 144 27.70 3.59 -28.66
CA SER A 144 28.81 4.26 -27.96
C SER A 144 28.52 4.36 -26.46
N SER A 145 29.49 3.88 -25.70
CA SER A 145 29.47 3.57 -24.27
C SER A 145 29.97 4.74 -23.42
N SER A 146 29.62 4.72 -22.13
CA SER A 146 30.51 5.00 -20.97
C SER A 146 29.74 4.62 -19.69
N LEU A 147 29.80 3.36 -19.23
CA LEU A 147 30.74 2.78 -18.25
C LEU A 147 30.58 3.28 -16.80
N ILE A 148 30.04 2.39 -15.94
CA ILE A 148 30.29 2.33 -14.49
C ILE A 148 30.91 0.94 -14.19
N PRO A 149 31.89 0.82 -13.27
CA PRO A 149 32.71 -0.39 -13.10
C PRO A 149 32.01 -1.41 -12.19
N VAL A 150 31.98 -2.67 -12.61
CA VAL A 150 31.55 -3.81 -11.78
C VAL A 150 32.80 -4.60 -11.37
N CYS A 151 32.92 -4.85 -10.06
CA CYS A 151 33.94 -5.72 -9.47
C CYS A 151 33.77 -7.17 -9.97
N PRO A 152 34.86 -7.90 -10.28
CA PRO A 152 34.76 -9.30 -10.66
C PRO A 152 34.51 -10.17 -9.42
N SER A 153 33.40 -10.91 -9.44
CA SER A 153 33.15 -12.05 -8.56
C SER A 153 34.10 -13.18 -8.93
N TYR A 154 34.94 -13.59 -7.97
CA TYR A 154 35.73 -14.80 -8.06
C TYR A 154 34.82 -16.04 -8.04
N PRO A 155 35.01 -17.04 -8.91
CA PRO A 155 34.41 -18.36 -8.73
C PRO A 155 35.09 -19.10 -7.55
N PRO A 156 34.36 -20.01 -6.85
CA PRO A 156 34.95 -20.79 -5.76
C PRO A 156 36.03 -21.75 -6.27
N PRO A 157 37.03 -22.09 -5.45
CA PRO A 157 38.12 -22.97 -5.86
C PRO A 157 37.64 -24.43 -6.02
N PRO A 158 38.26 -25.20 -6.93
CA PRO A 158 37.97 -26.62 -7.08
C PRO A 158 38.51 -27.44 -5.89
N PRO A 159 37.97 -28.64 -5.63
CA PRO A 159 38.46 -29.51 -4.55
C PRO A 159 39.89 -30.00 -4.81
N PRO A 160 40.66 -30.34 -3.76
CA PRO A 160 42.07 -30.69 -3.89
C PRO A 160 42.27 -32.01 -4.64
N ALA A 161 43.25 -32.01 -5.55
CA ALA A 161 43.68 -33.19 -6.29
C ALA A 161 44.44 -34.17 -5.36
N PRO A 162 44.26 -35.50 -5.51
CA PRO A 162 45.08 -36.47 -4.81
C PRO A 162 46.51 -36.53 -5.37
N HIS A 163 47.49 -36.59 -4.46
CA HIS A 163 48.92 -36.73 -4.77
C HIS A 163 49.30 -38.12 -5.33
N PRO A 164 50.45 -38.25 -6.01
CA PRO A 164 50.70 -39.27 -7.03
C PRO A 164 51.44 -40.51 -6.53
N HIS A 165 51.08 -41.68 -7.05
CA HIS A 165 51.93 -42.88 -7.09
C HIS A 165 51.91 -43.49 -8.51
N PRO A 166 52.96 -44.25 -8.91
CA PRO A 166 53.51 -44.17 -10.26
C PRO A 166 52.91 -45.16 -11.28
N ARG A 167 52.78 -44.65 -12.51
CA ARG A 167 52.89 -45.32 -13.84
C ARG A 167 52.38 -46.76 -14.01
N SER A 168 51.33 -46.90 -14.83
CA SER A 168 51.38 -47.74 -16.04
C SER A 168 50.22 -47.41 -17.01
N GLY A 169 50.54 -47.26 -18.30
CA GLY A 169 49.60 -47.42 -19.43
C GLY A 169 48.62 -46.29 -19.75
N GLY A 170 48.88 -45.54 -20.83
CA GLY A 170 48.00 -44.47 -21.32
C GLY A 170 46.62 -44.95 -21.79
N ARG A 171 45.55 -44.35 -21.28
CA ARG A 171 44.18 -44.48 -21.83
C ARG A 171 44.01 -43.56 -23.04
N ARG A 172 43.95 -44.14 -24.24
CA ARG A 172 43.45 -43.45 -25.44
C ARG A 172 41.92 -43.55 -25.48
N ARG A 173 41.27 -42.39 -25.64
CA ARG A 173 39.84 -42.22 -25.89
C ARG A 173 39.57 -42.58 -27.36
N PHE A 174 38.77 -43.62 -27.62
CA PHE A 174 38.37 -44.00 -28.97
C PHE A 174 37.04 -43.32 -29.34
N THR A 175 37.06 -42.49 -30.37
CA THR A 175 35.88 -41.96 -31.06
C THR A 175 35.47 -42.93 -32.16
N VAL A 176 34.22 -43.40 -32.15
CA VAL A 176 33.66 -44.25 -33.21
C VAL A 176 32.94 -43.34 -34.21
N SER A 177 33.54 -43.16 -35.39
CA SER A 177 32.90 -42.54 -36.56
C SER A 177 32.03 -43.58 -37.28
N GLY A 178 30.88 -43.13 -37.77
CA GLY A 178 29.87 -43.97 -38.43
C GLY A 178 30.33 -44.62 -39.73
N ALA A 179 29.78 -45.82 -39.95
CA ALA A 179 29.69 -46.62 -41.17
C ALA A 179 30.34 -46.05 -42.45
N ASP A 180 31.56 -46.49 -42.73
CA ASP A 180 31.93 -47.11 -44.01
C ASP A 180 33.27 -47.85 -43.87
N SER A 181 33.46 -48.93 -44.63
CA SER A 181 34.68 -49.77 -44.73
C SER A 181 34.87 -50.90 -43.71
N SER A 182 34.56 -52.12 -44.17
CA SER A 182 35.11 -53.37 -43.65
C SER A 182 36.65 -53.35 -43.68
N GLN A 183 37.27 -53.88 -42.62
CA GLN A 183 38.71 -54.17 -42.44
C GLN A 183 39.59 -53.07 -41.82
N ASN A 184 39.36 -52.72 -40.55
CA ASN A 184 40.43 -52.41 -39.58
C ASN A 184 39.83 -52.37 -38.16
N LEU A 185 39.54 -53.54 -37.59
CA LEU A 185 39.19 -53.65 -36.17
C LEU A 185 40.40 -53.19 -35.33
N PRO A 186 40.23 -52.32 -34.32
CA PRO A 186 41.31 -51.94 -33.42
C PRO A 186 41.98 -53.20 -32.87
N LEU A 187 43.31 -53.27 -33.00
CA LEU A 187 44.08 -54.44 -32.56
C LEU A 187 44.48 -54.28 -31.08
N CYS A 188 44.36 -55.36 -30.33
CA CYS A 188 44.88 -55.44 -28.98
C CYS A 188 46.40 -55.22 -28.99
N HIS A 189 46.88 -54.32 -28.15
CA HIS A 189 48.30 -53.94 -28.10
C HIS A 189 49.23 -55.07 -27.61
N VAL A 190 48.68 -56.10 -26.96
CA VAL A 190 49.44 -57.27 -26.45
C VAL A 190 49.42 -58.40 -27.47
N HIS A 191 48.23 -58.82 -27.88
CA HIS A 191 48.04 -60.02 -28.71
C HIS A 191 47.96 -59.73 -30.22
N ASN A 192 47.94 -58.46 -30.63
CA ASN A 192 47.77 -58.02 -32.02
C ASN A 192 46.55 -58.65 -32.72
N ARG A 193 45.52 -59.00 -31.94
CA ARG A 193 44.24 -59.57 -32.40
C ARG A 193 43.15 -58.52 -32.33
N GLY A 194 42.14 -58.61 -33.20
CA GLY A 194 41.00 -57.70 -33.19
C GLY A 194 40.29 -57.67 -31.84
N ILE A 195 40.00 -56.45 -31.37
CA ILE A 195 39.19 -56.21 -30.17
C ILE A 195 37.73 -56.46 -30.54
N LEU A 196 37.13 -57.48 -29.93
CA LEU A 196 35.80 -58.01 -30.27
C LEU A 196 34.90 -58.20 -29.05
N ILE A 197 35.45 -58.07 -27.85
CA ILE A 197 34.82 -58.42 -26.59
C ILE A 197 34.80 -57.20 -25.68
N TYR A 198 33.72 -56.99 -24.96
CA TYR A 198 33.58 -55.97 -23.92
C TYR A 198 33.51 -56.67 -22.56
N CYS A 199 34.49 -56.40 -21.71
CA CYS A 199 34.46 -56.82 -20.31
C CYS A 199 33.63 -55.80 -19.51
N LYS A 200 32.49 -56.24 -18.98
CA LYS A 200 31.60 -55.39 -18.17
C LYS A 200 32.20 -55.11 -16.79
N SER A 201 32.93 -56.07 -16.21
CA SER A 201 33.58 -55.89 -14.90
C SER A 201 34.57 -54.72 -14.89
N ASP A 202 35.37 -54.60 -15.97
CA ASP A 202 36.42 -53.60 -16.07
C ASP A 202 36.06 -52.41 -16.98
N HIS A 203 34.91 -52.48 -17.63
CA HIS A 203 34.41 -51.51 -18.61
C HIS A 203 35.40 -51.21 -19.76
N VAL A 204 36.05 -52.25 -20.30
CA VAL A 204 37.05 -52.15 -21.39
C VAL A 204 36.75 -53.11 -22.54
N CYS A 205 37.16 -52.72 -23.74
CA CYS A 205 37.12 -53.60 -24.91
C CYS A 205 38.44 -54.38 -25.05
N VAL A 206 38.36 -55.69 -25.17
CA VAL A 206 39.49 -56.63 -25.21
C VAL A 206 39.39 -57.59 -26.42
N CYS A 207 40.48 -58.29 -26.74
CA CYS A 207 40.48 -59.36 -27.74
C CYS A 207 40.15 -60.72 -27.10
N PRO A 208 39.80 -61.76 -27.88
CA PRO A 208 39.46 -63.10 -27.34
C PRO A 208 40.57 -63.78 -26.53
N VAL A 209 41.84 -63.44 -26.79
CA VAL A 209 42.97 -63.98 -26.01
C VAL A 209 43.00 -63.34 -24.61
N CYS A 210 42.80 -62.03 -24.51
CA CYS A 210 42.71 -61.35 -23.21
C CYS A 210 41.48 -61.81 -22.40
N GLU A 211 40.37 -62.15 -23.06
CA GLU A 211 39.19 -62.74 -22.38
C GLU A 211 39.56 -64.07 -21.72
N SER A 212 40.29 -64.94 -22.41
CA SER A 212 40.61 -66.29 -21.91
C SER A 212 41.77 -66.33 -20.93
N GLU A 213 42.65 -65.33 -20.93
CA GLU A 213 43.79 -65.25 -20.01
C GLU A 213 43.50 -64.33 -18.82
N ASP A 214 43.41 -63.02 -19.08
CA ASP A 214 43.39 -61.99 -18.04
C ASP A 214 41.98 -61.69 -17.49
N HIS A 215 40.93 -61.99 -18.26
CA HIS A 215 39.54 -61.67 -17.91
C HIS A 215 38.62 -62.91 -17.86
N HIS A 216 39.19 -64.10 -17.63
CA HIS A 216 38.46 -65.38 -17.73
C HIS A 216 37.34 -65.55 -16.71
N ASP A 217 37.46 -64.92 -15.55
CA ASP A 217 36.46 -64.92 -14.47
C ASP A 217 35.58 -63.65 -14.48
N HIS A 218 35.69 -62.80 -15.51
CA HIS A 218 34.93 -61.54 -15.59
C HIS A 218 33.69 -61.69 -16.48
N ASP A 219 32.65 -60.88 -16.24
CA ASP A 219 31.46 -60.88 -17.10
C ASP A 219 31.80 -60.18 -18.42
N THR A 220 31.91 -60.98 -19.48
CA THR A 220 32.26 -60.53 -20.83
C THR A 220 31.11 -60.76 -21.81
N VAL A 221 30.99 -59.87 -22.79
CA VAL A 221 30.02 -59.96 -23.89
C VAL A 221 30.69 -59.52 -25.19
N THR A 222 30.14 -59.90 -26.35
CA THR A 222 30.64 -59.37 -27.62
C THR A 222 30.39 -57.87 -27.73
N ILE A 223 31.28 -57.16 -28.43
CA ILE A 223 31.12 -55.72 -28.67
C ILE A 223 29.84 -55.43 -29.44
N GLU A 224 29.45 -56.31 -30.37
CA GLU A 224 28.22 -56.15 -31.14
C GLU A 224 26.98 -56.22 -30.24
N ALA A 225 26.91 -57.20 -29.33
CA ALA A 225 25.81 -57.32 -28.37
C ALA A 225 25.75 -56.09 -27.45
N ARG A 226 26.89 -55.67 -26.89
CA ARG A 226 26.96 -54.48 -26.03
C ARG A 226 26.62 -53.19 -26.78
N TRP A 227 27.01 -53.09 -28.04
CA TRP A 227 26.70 -51.94 -28.90
C TRP A 227 25.21 -51.84 -29.19
N ILE A 228 24.54 -52.96 -29.50
CA ILE A 228 23.07 -52.99 -29.70
C ILE A 228 22.35 -52.49 -28.44
N GLU A 229 22.71 -53.01 -27.26
CA GLU A 229 22.14 -52.57 -25.99
C GLU A 229 22.38 -51.08 -25.72
N THR A 230 23.63 -50.62 -25.91
CA THR A 230 24.00 -49.22 -25.66
C THR A 230 23.27 -48.29 -26.64
N LYS A 231 23.10 -48.71 -27.90
CA LYS A 231 22.37 -47.95 -28.91
C LYS A 231 20.88 -47.84 -28.56
N ALA A 232 20.28 -48.91 -28.03
CA ALA A 232 18.90 -48.87 -27.54
C ALA A 232 18.74 -47.87 -26.38
N LEU A 233 19.64 -47.91 -25.39
CA LEU A 233 19.64 -46.95 -24.26
C LEU A 233 19.87 -45.50 -24.71
N LEU A 234 20.74 -45.29 -25.71
CA LEU A 234 20.95 -43.96 -26.29
C LEU A 234 19.68 -43.44 -26.99
N SER A 235 19.00 -44.29 -27.75
CA SER A 235 17.74 -43.93 -28.40
C SER A 235 16.64 -43.61 -27.39
N GLU A 236 16.54 -44.35 -26.28
CA GLU A 236 15.60 -44.05 -25.19
C GLU A 236 15.92 -42.71 -24.52
N SER A 237 17.18 -42.48 -24.16
CA SER A 237 17.63 -41.21 -23.55
C SER A 237 17.45 -40.01 -24.51
N GLU A 238 17.67 -40.20 -25.81
CA GLU A 238 17.40 -39.18 -26.82
C GLU A 238 15.91 -38.78 -26.84
N LEU A 239 15.01 -39.77 -26.80
CA LEU A 239 13.56 -39.52 -26.76
C LEU A 239 13.15 -38.79 -25.47
N GLU A 240 13.71 -39.16 -24.31
CA GLU A 240 13.45 -38.45 -23.04
C GLU A 240 13.88 -36.98 -23.10
N VAL A 241 15.08 -36.69 -23.62
CA VAL A 241 15.57 -35.32 -23.77
C VAL A 241 14.72 -34.54 -24.77
N GLN A 242 14.33 -35.15 -25.89
CA GLN A 242 13.44 -34.52 -26.87
C GLN A 242 12.07 -34.17 -26.27
N GLU A 243 11.50 -35.06 -25.45
CA GLU A 243 10.23 -34.80 -24.76
C GLU A 243 10.38 -33.68 -23.72
N LEU A 244 11.46 -33.65 -22.93
CA LEU A 244 11.75 -32.53 -22.03
C LEU A 244 11.88 -31.21 -22.79
N ILE A 245 12.58 -31.18 -23.92
CA ILE A 245 12.70 -29.99 -24.78
C ILE A 245 11.32 -29.53 -25.23
N LYS A 246 10.47 -30.46 -25.69
CA LYS A 246 9.10 -30.16 -26.12
C LYS A 246 8.26 -29.58 -24.98
N GLN A 247 8.34 -30.16 -23.79
CA GLN A 247 7.66 -29.65 -22.59
C GLN A 247 8.14 -28.25 -22.21
N LYS A 248 9.46 -28.00 -22.21
CA LYS A 248 10.01 -26.67 -21.90
C LYS A 248 9.61 -25.63 -22.96
N LYS A 249 9.57 -25.99 -24.24
CA LYS A 249 9.07 -25.12 -25.31
C LYS A 249 7.59 -24.79 -25.13
N LYS A 250 6.75 -25.80 -24.83
CA LYS A 250 5.34 -25.59 -24.53
C LYS A 250 5.16 -24.63 -23.35
N LYS A 251 5.92 -24.84 -22.26
CA LYS A 251 5.82 -23.99 -21.09
C LYS A 251 6.27 -22.55 -21.35
N MET A 252 7.29 -22.38 -22.18
CA MET A 252 7.75 -21.07 -22.62
C MET A 252 6.64 -20.33 -23.36
N GLU A 253 5.87 -21.03 -24.21
CA GLU A 253 4.76 -20.42 -24.93
C GLU A 253 3.57 -20.07 -24.03
N GLU A 254 3.21 -20.96 -23.10
CA GLU A 254 2.19 -20.67 -22.08
C GLU A 254 2.53 -19.40 -21.28
N ILE A 255 3.80 -19.23 -20.90
CA ILE A 255 4.27 -18.03 -20.20
C ILE A 255 4.14 -16.79 -21.09
N ARG A 256 4.52 -16.88 -22.38
CA ARG A 256 4.37 -15.74 -23.31
C ARG A 256 2.91 -15.32 -23.47
N THR A 257 1.99 -16.27 -23.64
CA THR A 257 0.56 -15.98 -23.72
C THR A 257 0.05 -15.34 -22.44
N SER A 258 0.41 -15.88 -21.27
CA SER A 258 0.04 -15.31 -19.97
C SER A 258 0.56 -13.87 -19.78
N MET A 259 1.79 -13.58 -20.24
CA MET A 259 2.33 -12.22 -20.20
C MET A 259 1.54 -11.25 -21.10
N ALA A 260 1.11 -11.70 -22.28
CA ALA A 260 0.29 -10.88 -23.18
C ALA A 260 -1.11 -10.59 -22.58
N GLU A 261 -1.73 -11.58 -21.94
CA GLU A 261 -3.00 -11.41 -21.24
C GLU A 261 -2.89 -10.44 -20.06
N LEU A 262 -1.79 -10.52 -19.29
CA LEU A 262 -1.51 -9.58 -18.22
C LEU A 262 -1.35 -8.15 -18.74
N ALA A 263 -0.60 -7.96 -19.83
CA ALA A 263 -0.43 -6.65 -20.45
C ALA A 263 -1.79 -6.03 -20.86
N LEU A 264 -2.66 -6.83 -21.48
CA LEU A 264 -3.99 -6.38 -21.89
C LEU A 264 -4.91 -6.07 -20.70
N ARG A 265 -4.76 -6.79 -19.58
CA ARG A 265 -5.47 -6.50 -18.33
C ARG A 265 -5.04 -5.16 -17.74
N VAL A 266 -3.72 -4.93 -17.63
CA VAL A 266 -3.15 -3.68 -17.12
C VAL A 266 -3.59 -2.49 -17.97
N GLU A 267 -3.60 -2.63 -19.29
CA GLU A 267 -4.05 -1.57 -20.19
C GLU A 267 -5.53 -1.22 -19.98
N ARG A 268 -6.40 -2.24 -19.86
CA ARG A 268 -7.83 -2.04 -19.60
C ARG A 268 -8.09 -1.37 -18.25
N GLU A 269 -7.39 -1.79 -17.21
CA GLU A 269 -7.52 -1.21 -15.87
C GLU A 269 -7.01 0.24 -15.83
N THR A 270 -5.89 0.50 -16.52
CA THR A 270 -5.36 1.86 -16.69
C THR A 270 -6.37 2.75 -17.41
N ALA A 271 -6.93 2.29 -18.53
CA ALA A 271 -7.92 3.04 -19.29
C ALA A 271 -9.18 3.34 -18.47
N GLY A 272 -9.73 2.35 -17.78
CA GLY A 272 -10.91 2.53 -16.92
C GLY A 272 -10.66 3.48 -15.75
N SER A 273 -9.46 3.41 -15.15
CA SER A 273 -9.07 4.34 -14.07
C SER A 273 -8.98 5.77 -14.58
N VAL A 274 -8.29 5.99 -15.72
CA VAL A 274 -8.14 7.31 -16.33
C VAL A 274 -9.49 7.92 -16.73
N GLU A 275 -10.40 7.13 -17.31
CA GLU A 275 -11.74 7.57 -17.68
C GLU A 275 -12.52 8.06 -16.45
N MET A 276 -12.49 7.29 -15.35
CA MET A 276 -13.18 7.63 -14.11
C MET A 276 -12.67 8.93 -13.48
N PHE A 277 -11.36 9.07 -13.31
CA PHE A 277 -10.78 10.31 -12.75
C PHE A 277 -11.07 11.52 -13.64
N SER A 278 -11.02 11.35 -14.96
CA SER A 278 -11.33 12.42 -15.91
C SER A 278 -12.80 12.87 -15.81
N ALA A 279 -13.73 11.92 -15.65
CA ALA A 279 -15.15 12.23 -15.47
C ALA A 279 -15.42 13.03 -14.18
N LEU A 280 -14.76 12.68 -13.08
CA LEU A 280 -14.87 13.42 -11.81
C LEU A 280 -14.31 14.84 -11.93
N MET A 281 -13.10 14.99 -12.46
CA MET A 281 -12.49 16.31 -12.65
C MET A 281 -13.40 17.22 -13.48
N ALA A 282 -13.90 16.72 -14.61
CA ALA A 282 -14.82 17.46 -15.46
C ALA A 282 -16.14 17.81 -14.75
N ALA A 283 -16.65 16.96 -13.86
CA ALA A 283 -17.85 17.24 -13.08
C ALA A 283 -17.63 18.33 -12.03
N ILE A 284 -16.51 18.28 -11.31
CA ILE A 284 -16.12 19.31 -10.34
C ILE A 284 -15.96 20.66 -11.03
N GLU A 285 -15.28 20.70 -12.18
CA GLU A 285 -15.09 21.93 -12.97
C GLU A 285 -16.41 22.54 -13.43
N ARG A 286 -17.36 21.71 -13.91
CA ARG A 286 -18.71 22.18 -14.27
C ARG A 286 -19.45 22.76 -13.07
N SER A 287 -19.48 22.05 -11.94
CA SER A 287 -20.15 22.55 -10.73
C SER A 287 -19.50 23.81 -10.17
N GLN A 288 -18.19 23.95 -10.28
CA GLN A 288 -17.49 25.18 -9.91
C GLN A 288 -17.93 26.35 -10.80
N ALA A 289 -18.00 26.16 -12.12
CA ALA A 289 -18.47 27.18 -13.05
C ALA A 289 -19.93 27.58 -12.77
N GLU A 290 -20.83 26.61 -12.57
CA GLU A 290 -22.23 26.83 -12.22
C GLU A 290 -22.38 27.59 -10.89
N LEU A 291 -21.56 27.27 -9.88
CA LEU A 291 -21.57 27.97 -8.59
C LEU A 291 -21.16 29.44 -8.74
N MET A 292 -20.09 29.69 -9.48
CA MET A 292 -19.61 31.05 -9.73
C MET A 292 -20.65 31.89 -10.48
N GLU A 293 -21.31 31.30 -11.48
CA GLU A 293 -22.39 31.97 -12.21
C GLU A 293 -23.60 32.27 -11.32
N ALA A 294 -24.05 31.31 -10.51
CA ALA A 294 -25.19 31.48 -9.60
C ALA A 294 -24.92 32.57 -8.54
N LEU A 295 -23.70 32.60 -7.98
CA LEU A 295 -23.29 33.63 -7.03
C LEU A 295 -23.29 35.02 -7.66
N GLU A 296 -22.74 35.15 -8.86
CA GLU A 296 -22.67 36.43 -9.58
C GLU A 296 -24.05 36.93 -10.02
N LEU A 297 -24.91 36.04 -10.52
CA LEU A 297 -26.28 36.37 -10.88
C LEU A 297 -27.10 36.79 -9.64
N GLY A 298 -26.96 36.05 -8.54
CA GLY A 298 -27.60 36.37 -7.26
C GLY A 298 -27.15 37.72 -6.71
N ARG A 299 -25.84 38.02 -6.78
CA ARG A 299 -25.28 39.33 -6.39
C ARG A 299 -25.89 40.46 -7.21
N ARG A 300 -25.89 40.35 -8.54
CA ARG A 300 -26.47 41.38 -9.43
C ARG A 300 -27.96 41.60 -9.18
N ALA A 301 -28.72 40.52 -8.96
CA ALA A 301 -30.15 40.62 -8.67
C ALA A 301 -30.41 41.34 -7.33
N ALA A 302 -29.63 41.01 -6.30
CA ALA A 302 -29.72 41.65 -4.98
C ALA A 302 -29.35 43.14 -5.06
N GLU A 303 -28.28 43.50 -5.78
CA GLU A 303 -27.86 44.88 -6.02
C GLU A 303 -28.94 45.68 -6.73
N HIS A 304 -29.47 45.17 -7.84
CA HIS A 304 -30.53 45.84 -8.59
C HIS A 304 -31.80 46.03 -7.72
N GLN A 305 -32.13 45.05 -6.88
CA GLN A 305 -33.27 45.17 -5.98
C GLN A 305 -33.02 46.20 -4.86
N ALA A 306 -31.80 46.27 -4.33
CA ALA A 306 -31.39 47.28 -3.35
C ALA A 306 -31.44 48.70 -3.95
N GLU A 307 -30.91 48.88 -5.16
CA GLU A 307 -30.96 50.16 -5.88
C GLU A 307 -32.41 50.61 -6.14
N ALA A 308 -33.30 49.68 -6.51
CA ALA A 308 -34.71 49.99 -6.69
C ALA A 308 -35.39 50.42 -5.37
N MET A 309 -35.05 49.80 -4.24
CA MET A 309 -35.55 50.21 -2.92
C MET A 309 -35.00 51.58 -2.50
N ILE A 310 -33.70 51.83 -2.72
CA ILE A 310 -33.06 53.12 -2.43
C ILE A 310 -33.76 54.23 -3.23
N ARG A 311 -33.99 54.02 -4.53
CA ARG A 311 -34.66 55.01 -5.37
C ARG A 311 -36.07 55.35 -4.88
N GLN A 312 -36.84 54.35 -4.41
CA GLN A 312 -38.16 54.59 -3.82
C GLN A 312 -38.07 55.43 -2.54
N LEU A 313 -37.10 55.14 -1.68
CA LEU A 313 -36.87 55.92 -0.45
C LEU A 313 -36.42 57.36 -0.76
N GLU A 314 -35.56 57.55 -1.75
CA GLU A 314 -35.14 58.89 -2.21
C GLU A 314 -36.33 59.72 -2.70
N GLU A 315 -37.25 59.13 -3.49
CA GLU A 315 -38.48 59.79 -3.94
C GLU A 315 -39.43 60.16 -2.79
N GLU A 316 -39.56 59.27 -1.78
CA GLU A 316 -40.34 59.54 -0.57
C GLU A 316 -39.73 60.68 0.25
N VAL A 317 -38.40 60.68 0.44
CA VAL A 317 -37.66 61.74 1.15
C VAL A 317 -37.80 63.09 0.45
N ASP A 318 -37.65 63.14 -0.88
CA ASP A 318 -37.81 64.38 -1.65
C ASP A 318 -39.22 64.95 -1.55
N THR A 319 -40.23 64.09 -1.51
CA THR A 319 -41.62 64.50 -1.29
C THR A 319 -41.83 65.08 0.10
N LEU A 320 -41.25 64.45 1.14
CA LEU A 320 -41.29 64.96 2.50
C LEU A 320 -40.55 66.30 2.65
N ARG A 321 -39.37 66.46 2.03
CA ARG A 321 -38.59 67.72 2.03
C ARG A 321 -39.32 68.87 1.35
N ARG A 322 -39.99 68.62 0.22
CA ARG A 322 -40.82 69.63 -0.45
C ARG A 322 -41.96 70.11 0.45
N ARG A 323 -42.56 69.19 1.19
CA ARG A 323 -43.66 69.49 2.13
C ARG A 323 -43.18 70.24 3.37
N GLU A 324 -42.06 69.82 3.95
CA GLU A 324 -41.38 70.52 5.04
C GLU A 324 -41.08 71.98 4.65
N SER A 325 -40.53 72.18 3.45
CA SER A 325 -40.23 73.51 2.92
C SER A 325 -41.51 74.36 2.76
N ALA A 326 -42.58 73.79 2.20
CA ALA A 326 -43.86 74.50 2.06
C ALA A 326 -44.49 74.87 3.42
N LEU A 327 -44.39 73.99 4.42
CA LEU A 327 -44.84 74.27 5.80
C LEU A 327 -43.99 75.39 6.44
N SER A 328 -42.67 75.36 6.24
CA SER A 328 -41.75 76.40 6.75
C SER A 328 -42.05 77.76 6.14
N GLU A 329 -42.32 77.83 4.83
CA GLU A 329 -42.70 79.09 4.17
C GLU A 329 -44.08 79.58 4.60
N LEU A 330 -45.06 78.69 4.76
CA LEU A 330 -46.39 79.07 5.27
C LEU A 330 -46.32 79.61 6.71
N ALA A 331 -45.44 79.06 7.54
CA ALA A 331 -45.23 79.52 8.92
C ALA A 331 -44.58 80.91 9.03
N LYS A 332 -43.82 81.34 8.02
CA LYS A 332 -43.22 82.68 7.95
C LYS A 332 -44.15 83.72 7.30
N SER A 333 -45.27 83.28 6.72
CA SER A 333 -46.21 84.17 6.02
C SER A 333 -47.10 84.91 7.01
N ASP A 334 -47.20 86.23 6.85
CA ASP A 334 -48.16 87.06 7.59
C ASP A 334 -49.58 87.06 6.97
N ASP A 335 -49.83 86.29 5.89
CA ASP A 335 -51.15 86.15 5.29
C ASP A 335 -51.99 85.07 6.02
N HIS A 336 -52.77 85.55 7.00
CA HIS A 336 -53.64 84.70 7.81
C HIS A 336 -54.70 83.93 6.98
N ILE A 337 -55.15 84.47 5.84
CA ILE A 337 -56.16 83.82 5.00
C ILE A 337 -55.52 82.67 4.21
N HIS A 338 -54.35 82.92 3.61
CA HIS A 338 -53.58 81.89 2.91
C HIS A 338 -53.16 80.76 3.87
N CYS A 339 -52.74 81.11 5.08
CA CYS A 339 -52.37 80.15 6.13
C CYS A 339 -53.54 79.20 6.48
N VAL A 340 -54.69 79.74 6.87
CA VAL A 340 -55.86 78.92 7.26
C VAL A 340 -56.40 78.07 6.10
N LYS A 341 -56.33 78.55 4.86
CA LYS A 341 -56.78 77.78 3.68
C LYS A 341 -55.80 76.69 3.24
N THR A 342 -54.49 76.90 3.37
CA THR A 342 -53.44 76.01 2.82
C THR A 342 -52.92 75.00 3.84
N PHE A 343 -53.00 75.31 5.13
CA PHE A 343 -52.54 74.40 6.18
C PHE A 343 -53.24 73.02 6.17
N PRO A 344 -54.57 72.90 6.02
CA PRO A 344 -55.26 71.60 6.06
C PRO A 344 -54.79 70.62 4.97
N SER A 345 -54.48 71.13 3.77
CA SER A 345 -53.93 70.29 2.69
C SER A 345 -52.48 69.90 2.97
N LEU A 346 -51.68 70.78 3.57
CA LEU A 346 -50.29 70.53 3.96
C LEU A 346 -50.11 69.79 5.29
N SER A 347 -51.15 69.60 6.10
CA SER A 347 -51.09 68.84 7.36
C SER A 347 -51.46 67.35 7.23
N THR A 348 -52.13 66.96 6.14
CA THR A 348 -52.59 65.57 5.90
C THR A 348 -51.45 64.63 5.44
N PRO A 349 -50.94 63.69 6.27
CA PRO A 349 -49.75 62.89 5.94
C PRO A 349 -49.86 62.16 4.60
N PRO A 350 -48.79 62.07 3.79
CA PRO A 350 -48.81 61.24 2.59
C PRO A 350 -48.87 59.75 2.97
N SER A 351 -49.48 58.92 2.12
CA SER A 351 -49.40 57.47 2.29
C SER A 351 -47.97 57.01 2.02
N THR A 352 -47.24 56.65 3.06
CA THR A 352 -45.89 56.10 2.97
C THR A 352 -45.94 54.60 3.14
N ARG A 353 -45.03 53.89 2.47
CA ARG A 353 -44.88 52.45 2.64
C ARG A 353 -44.20 52.17 3.98
N ASP A 354 -44.61 51.11 4.66
CA ASP A 354 -43.90 50.64 5.86
C ASP A 354 -42.62 49.90 5.46
N TRP A 355 -41.48 50.39 5.98
CA TRP A 355 -40.14 49.88 5.69
C TRP A 355 -39.53 49.05 6.84
N THR A 356 -40.24 48.90 7.97
CA THR A 356 -39.66 48.34 9.21
C THR A 356 -39.19 46.88 9.15
N GLY A 357 -39.57 46.13 8.10
CA GLY A 357 -39.17 44.73 7.89
C GLY A 357 -38.54 44.43 6.53
N THR A 358 -38.18 45.44 5.75
CA THR A 358 -37.72 45.20 4.36
C THR A 358 -36.23 44.88 4.34
N THR A 359 -35.88 43.65 4.00
CA THR A 359 -34.49 43.20 3.79
C THR A 359 -34.27 42.70 2.38
N VAL A 360 -33.08 42.95 1.82
CA VAL A 360 -32.68 42.38 0.53
C VAL A 360 -32.54 40.85 0.68
N PRO A 361 -33.16 40.03 -0.19
CA PRO A 361 -33.04 38.58 -0.12
C PRO A 361 -31.57 38.13 -0.21
N SER A 362 -31.13 37.32 0.75
CA SER A 362 -29.73 36.83 0.83
C SER A 362 -29.53 35.43 0.24
N ASN A 363 -30.58 34.80 -0.29
CA ASN A 363 -30.50 33.43 -0.78
C ASN A 363 -30.03 33.40 -2.24
N LEU A 364 -28.79 32.96 -2.44
CA LEU A 364 -28.10 32.91 -3.74
C LEU A 364 -28.40 31.62 -4.54
N GLY A 365 -29.32 30.75 -4.08
CA GLY A 365 -29.72 29.54 -4.81
C GLY A 365 -28.67 28.43 -4.87
N THR A 366 -27.55 28.59 -4.16
CA THR A 366 -26.38 27.68 -4.21
C THR A 366 -26.64 26.30 -3.59
N GLY A 367 -27.69 26.15 -2.78
CA GLY A 367 -28.01 24.89 -2.10
C GLY A 367 -28.29 23.72 -3.03
N THR A 368 -28.82 23.96 -4.23
CA THR A 368 -29.04 22.89 -5.22
C THR A 368 -27.72 22.43 -5.84
N ILE A 369 -26.80 23.36 -6.10
CA ILE A 369 -25.47 23.07 -6.65
C ILE A 369 -24.65 22.24 -5.66
N TYR A 370 -24.65 22.62 -4.38
CA TYR A 370 -23.96 21.85 -3.34
C TYR A 370 -24.54 20.44 -3.15
N ARG A 371 -25.87 20.27 -3.25
CA ARG A 371 -26.49 18.93 -3.21
C ARG A 371 -26.09 18.06 -4.40
N SER A 372 -26.06 18.62 -5.61
CA SER A 372 -25.60 17.91 -6.80
C SER A 372 -24.14 17.51 -6.68
N LEU A 373 -23.27 18.39 -6.17
CA LEU A 373 -21.86 18.09 -5.94
C LEU A 373 -21.67 16.96 -4.91
N ALA A 374 -22.39 17.01 -3.78
CA ALA A 374 -22.35 15.96 -2.77
C ALA A 374 -22.75 14.58 -3.35
N ALA A 375 -23.84 14.53 -4.11
CA ALA A 375 -24.30 13.29 -4.75
C ALA A 375 -23.27 12.73 -5.76
N MET A 376 -22.53 13.59 -6.47
CA MET A 376 -21.46 13.16 -7.38
C MET A 376 -20.24 12.61 -6.64
N VAL A 377 -19.86 13.22 -5.51
CA VAL A 377 -18.78 12.72 -4.64
C VAL A 377 -19.16 11.36 -4.04
N ASP A 378 -20.40 11.21 -3.58
CA ASP A 378 -20.90 9.93 -3.06
C ASP A 378 -20.83 8.82 -4.11
N LYS A 379 -21.30 9.10 -5.34
CA LYS A 379 -21.20 8.17 -6.46
C LYS A 379 -19.76 7.80 -6.81
N PHE A 380 -18.85 8.78 -6.79
CA PHE A 380 -17.43 8.52 -7.03
C PHE A 380 -16.82 7.64 -5.93
N GLN A 381 -17.19 7.88 -4.67
CA GLN A 381 -16.77 7.05 -3.54
C GLN A 381 -17.26 5.60 -3.69
N GLU A 382 -18.51 5.40 -4.13
CA GLU A 382 -19.05 4.07 -4.43
C GLU A 382 -18.26 3.36 -5.54
N GLN A 383 -17.92 4.07 -6.62
CA GLN A 383 -17.14 3.51 -7.73
C GLN A 383 -15.69 3.20 -7.32
N LEU A 384 -15.06 4.07 -6.52
CA LEU A 384 -13.74 3.80 -5.93
C LEU A 384 -13.77 2.60 -5.00
N ASN A 385 -14.81 2.46 -4.18
CA ASN A 385 -14.97 1.29 -3.32
C ASN A 385 -15.14 0.02 -4.16
N ALA A 386 -15.96 0.06 -5.22
CA ALA A 386 -16.11 -1.07 -6.15
C ALA A 386 -14.78 -1.45 -6.84
N LEU A 387 -13.97 -0.46 -7.24
CA LEU A 387 -12.63 -0.70 -7.75
C LEU A 387 -11.65 -1.20 -6.68
N ALA A 388 -11.77 -0.74 -5.43
CA ALA A 388 -10.96 -1.22 -4.32
C ALA A 388 -11.29 -2.68 -3.98
N GLU A 389 -12.53 -3.12 -4.13
CA GLU A 389 -12.94 -4.54 -4.04
C GLU A 389 -12.41 -5.37 -5.22
N ILE A 390 -12.38 -4.84 -6.44
CA ILE A 390 -11.81 -5.52 -7.61
C ILE A 390 -10.27 -5.56 -7.56
N GLY A 391 -9.65 -4.45 -7.14
CA GLY A 391 -8.20 -4.27 -7.02
C GLY A 391 -7.63 -4.97 -5.79
N SER A 392 -8.40 -5.14 -4.71
CA SER A 392 -8.02 -6.01 -3.58
C SER A 392 -8.09 -7.48 -3.96
N ALA A 393 -8.93 -7.88 -4.93
CA ALA A 393 -8.86 -9.21 -5.54
C ALA A 393 -7.65 -9.40 -6.49
N ALA A 394 -6.91 -8.34 -6.85
CA ALA A 394 -5.73 -8.38 -7.74
C ALA A 394 -4.40 -8.02 -7.03
N LEU A 395 -4.44 -7.21 -5.97
CA LEU A 395 -3.34 -6.93 -5.03
C LEU A 395 -3.32 -7.87 -3.84
N THR A 396 -4.26 -8.81 -3.76
CA THR A 396 -3.93 -10.13 -3.26
C THR A 396 -2.78 -10.66 -4.12
N LEU A 397 -1.55 -10.40 -3.65
CA LEU A 397 -0.76 -11.54 -3.20
C LEU A 397 -1.72 -12.35 -2.34
N GLU A 398 -2.55 -13.17 -2.98
CA GLU A 398 -3.18 -14.31 -2.37
C GLU A 398 -2.00 -14.95 -1.65
N PRO A 399 -1.95 -15.01 -0.30
CA PRO A 399 -1.47 -16.24 0.24
C PRO A 399 -2.55 -17.21 -0.20
N THR A 400 -2.42 -17.70 -1.43
CA THR A 400 -3.18 -18.82 -1.90
C THR A 400 -3.01 -19.82 -0.77
N PRO A 401 -4.09 -20.26 -0.09
CA PRO A 401 -4.00 -21.25 0.98
C PRO A 401 -3.29 -22.53 0.51
N ILE A 402 -3.08 -22.66 -0.81
CA ILE A 402 -2.27 -23.63 -1.54
C ILE A 402 -0.91 -23.95 -0.89
N ARG A 403 -0.35 -23.13 0.02
CA ARG A 403 0.83 -23.57 0.80
C ARG A 403 0.88 -23.19 2.30
N ALA A 404 -0.21 -22.71 2.90
CA ALA A 404 -0.28 -22.58 4.36
C ALA A 404 -0.87 -23.88 4.92
N GLN A 405 -0.28 -24.44 5.97
CA GLN A 405 -0.83 -25.63 6.61
C GLN A 405 -2.01 -25.19 7.50
N PRO A 406 -3.25 -25.65 7.24
CA PRO A 406 -4.32 -25.43 8.19
C PRO A 406 -3.95 -26.14 9.49
N MET A 407 -3.98 -25.37 10.58
CA MET A 407 -3.56 -25.84 11.89
C MET A 407 -4.80 -26.21 12.69
N ASP A 408 -4.93 -27.49 13.04
CA ASP A 408 -6.01 -27.96 13.90
C ASP A 408 -5.68 -27.70 15.37
N ILE A 409 -6.07 -26.53 15.88
CA ILE A 409 -5.66 -26.09 17.23
C ILE A 409 -6.60 -26.64 18.29
N THR A 410 -6.04 -27.11 19.41
CA THR A 410 -6.78 -27.44 20.63
C THR A 410 -6.33 -26.56 21.79
N LEU A 411 -7.26 -26.23 22.69
CA LEU A 411 -6.97 -25.37 23.84
C LEU A 411 -6.28 -26.16 24.97
N ASP A 412 -5.26 -25.58 25.59
CA ASP A 412 -4.53 -26.21 26.68
C ASP A 412 -5.10 -25.84 28.06
N ALA A 413 -5.85 -26.77 28.66
CA ALA A 413 -6.44 -26.66 29.99
C ALA A 413 -5.42 -26.41 31.13
N ASN A 414 -4.15 -26.78 30.95
CA ASN A 414 -3.12 -26.51 31.94
C ASN A 414 -2.79 -25.02 32.03
N THR A 415 -2.90 -24.31 30.91
CA THR A 415 -2.64 -22.86 30.82
C THR A 415 -3.87 -22.03 31.19
N ALA A 416 -5.07 -22.58 30.98
CA ALA A 416 -6.33 -21.86 31.09
C ALA A 416 -6.55 -21.22 32.48
N HIS A 417 -6.90 -19.94 32.49
CA HIS A 417 -7.30 -19.26 33.71
C HIS A 417 -8.50 -19.96 34.39
N PRO A 418 -8.58 -20.07 35.73
CA PRO A 418 -9.63 -20.86 36.42
C PRO A 418 -11.08 -20.42 36.19
N ARG A 419 -11.31 -19.22 35.65
CA ARG A 419 -12.65 -18.76 35.24
C ARG A 419 -13.06 -19.23 33.84
N LEU A 420 -12.16 -19.84 33.07
CA LEU A 420 -12.44 -20.28 31.72
C LEU A 420 -13.13 -21.64 31.72
N LEU A 421 -14.19 -21.72 30.93
CA LEU A 421 -14.89 -22.96 30.64
C LEU A 421 -14.51 -23.37 29.21
N LEU A 422 -13.86 -24.52 29.09
CA LEU A 422 -13.50 -25.13 27.82
C LEU A 422 -14.58 -26.14 27.41
N SER A 423 -14.84 -26.27 26.12
CA SER A 423 -15.66 -27.36 25.58
C SER A 423 -14.93 -28.70 25.68
N GLU A 424 -15.68 -29.80 25.57
CA GLU A 424 -15.15 -31.16 25.63
C GLU A 424 -14.14 -31.45 24.50
N ASP A 425 -14.38 -30.91 23.31
CA ASP A 425 -13.48 -30.99 22.15
C ASP A 425 -12.29 -30.03 22.21
N LEU A 426 -12.20 -29.19 23.25
CA LEU A 426 -11.18 -28.16 23.43
C LEU A 426 -11.10 -27.16 22.26
N LYS A 427 -12.17 -26.96 21.49
CA LYS A 427 -12.24 -25.96 20.40
C LYS A 427 -12.90 -24.65 20.82
N SER A 428 -13.61 -24.63 21.94
CA SER A 428 -14.35 -23.44 22.40
C SER A 428 -13.95 -23.01 23.81
N VAL A 429 -13.89 -21.70 24.03
CA VAL A 429 -13.63 -21.12 25.36
C VAL A 429 -14.53 -19.94 25.66
N ARG A 430 -15.13 -19.94 26.86
CA ARG A 430 -15.89 -18.79 27.39
C ARG A 430 -15.50 -18.47 28.83
N CYS A 431 -15.80 -17.24 29.26
CA CYS A 431 -15.60 -16.84 30.65
C CYS A 431 -16.83 -17.20 31.49
N GLY A 432 -16.62 -18.09 32.46
CA GLY A 432 -17.63 -18.43 33.47
C GLY A 432 -17.82 -17.34 34.52
N GLU A 433 -18.94 -17.42 35.22
CA GLU A 433 -19.29 -16.49 36.30
C GLU A 433 -18.45 -16.71 37.56
N ARG A 434 -18.14 -17.98 37.86
CA ARG A 434 -17.45 -18.42 39.08
C ARG A 434 -16.00 -18.82 38.80
N HIS A 435 -15.17 -18.68 39.82
CA HIS A 435 -13.81 -19.20 39.82
C HIS A 435 -13.88 -20.70 40.11
N GLN A 436 -13.29 -21.53 39.23
CA GLN A 436 -13.23 -22.97 39.46
C GLN A 436 -12.07 -23.31 40.39
N LEU A 437 -12.26 -24.34 41.23
CA LEU A 437 -11.19 -24.89 42.05
C LEU A 437 -10.31 -25.79 41.17
N MET A 438 -9.33 -25.19 40.51
CA MET A 438 -8.37 -25.88 39.66
C MET A 438 -7.03 -26.03 40.39
N PRO A 439 -6.30 -27.14 40.20
CA PRO A 439 -4.94 -27.26 40.68
C PRO A 439 -4.08 -26.12 40.10
N ASP A 440 -3.38 -25.41 41.00
CA ASP A 440 -2.40 -24.41 40.57
C ASP A 440 -1.20 -25.12 39.94
N ASN A 441 -0.66 -24.52 38.89
CA ASN A 441 0.55 -24.97 38.23
C ASN A 441 1.28 -23.75 37.63
N PRO A 442 2.59 -23.84 37.34
CA PRO A 442 3.36 -22.72 36.82
C PRO A 442 2.85 -22.20 35.45
N GLU A 443 2.25 -23.07 34.65
CA GLU A 443 1.77 -22.79 33.31
C GLU A 443 0.43 -22.03 33.27
N ARG A 444 -0.32 -22.03 34.37
CA ARG A 444 -1.66 -21.45 34.46
C ARG A 444 -1.62 -19.93 34.59
N PHE A 445 -2.42 -19.23 33.79
CA PHE A 445 -2.69 -17.80 33.99
C PHE A 445 -3.58 -17.60 35.23
N ASP A 446 -3.14 -16.78 36.20
CA ASP A 446 -3.81 -16.62 37.50
C ASP A 446 -4.73 -15.38 37.59
N ARG A 447 -4.40 -14.33 36.83
CA ARG A 447 -5.06 -13.02 36.92
C ARG A 447 -5.84 -12.64 35.68
N VAL A 448 -5.34 -12.99 34.50
CA VAL A 448 -5.95 -12.60 33.22
C VAL A 448 -6.67 -13.79 32.61
N VAL A 449 -7.85 -13.53 32.07
CA VAL A 449 -8.80 -14.54 31.61
C VAL A 449 -8.44 -15.01 30.20
N CYS A 450 -7.31 -15.70 30.07
CA CYS A 450 -6.77 -16.20 28.81
C CYS A 450 -6.30 -17.67 28.90
N VAL A 451 -6.04 -18.25 27.74
CA VAL A 451 -5.59 -19.64 27.53
C VAL A 451 -4.72 -19.70 26.27
N LEU A 452 -3.77 -20.63 26.23
CA LEU A 452 -2.97 -20.93 25.04
C LEU A 452 -3.53 -22.15 24.29
N GLY A 453 -3.24 -22.22 22.99
CA GLY A 453 -3.32 -23.45 22.21
C GLY A 453 -2.24 -24.44 22.64
N ARG A 454 -2.46 -25.71 22.37
CA ARG A 454 -1.54 -26.81 22.69
C ARG A 454 -0.43 -26.95 21.65
N GLU A 455 -0.75 -26.69 20.39
CA GLU A 455 0.12 -26.92 19.25
C GLU A 455 1.13 -25.77 19.11
N ALA A 456 2.42 -26.12 19.11
CA ALA A 456 3.53 -25.19 19.01
C ALA A 456 3.86 -24.88 17.54
N ILE A 457 4.14 -23.61 17.24
CA ILE A 457 4.61 -23.13 15.95
C ILE A 457 6.10 -22.83 16.06
N SER A 458 6.94 -23.68 15.47
CA SER A 458 8.41 -23.57 15.50
C SER A 458 9.05 -23.39 14.12
N CYS A 459 8.27 -23.57 13.05
CA CYS A 459 8.69 -23.43 11.66
C CYS A 459 7.46 -23.45 10.75
N GLY A 460 7.61 -23.00 9.52
CA GLY A 460 6.61 -23.08 8.46
C GLY A 460 5.54 -22.00 8.54
N ARG A 461 4.48 -22.23 7.75
CA ARG A 461 3.35 -21.32 7.59
C ARG A 461 2.07 -21.97 8.09
N HIS A 462 1.44 -21.36 9.07
CA HIS A 462 0.28 -21.90 9.78
C HIS A 462 -0.89 -20.94 9.70
N TYR A 463 -2.10 -21.46 9.57
CA TYR A 463 -3.33 -20.66 9.52
C TYR A 463 -4.46 -21.32 10.31
N TRP A 464 -5.24 -20.52 11.01
CA TRP A 464 -6.46 -20.96 11.68
C TRP A 464 -7.49 -19.83 11.77
N GLU A 465 -8.73 -20.21 12.05
CA GLU A 465 -9.87 -19.30 12.13
C GLU A 465 -10.58 -19.41 13.48
N VAL A 466 -11.06 -18.26 13.97
CA VAL A 466 -11.79 -18.17 15.23
C VAL A 466 -13.06 -17.37 15.03
N GLU A 467 -14.20 -17.97 15.36
CA GLU A 467 -15.48 -17.30 15.42
C GLU A 467 -15.55 -16.43 16.69
N VAL A 468 -15.93 -15.17 16.49
CA VAL A 468 -16.02 -14.10 17.49
C VAL A 468 -17.37 -13.39 17.48
N GLY A 469 -18.29 -13.81 16.60
CA GLY A 469 -19.59 -13.18 16.39
C GLY A 469 -20.37 -12.98 17.68
N GLY A 470 -20.97 -11.80 17.84
CA GLY A 470 -21.78 -11.43 19.00
C GLY A 470 -21.00 -11.04 20.27
N LYS A 471 -19.68 -11.21 20.31
CA LYS A 471 -18.84 -10.77 21.44
C LYS A 471 -18.56 -9.28 21.41
N THR A 472 -18.44 -8.66 22.59
CA THR A 472 -18.09 -7.23 22.72
C THR A 472 -16.63 -7.01 23.09
N ASP A 473 -15.97 -8.03 23.65
CA ASP A 473 -14.60 -7.95 24.14
C ASP A 473 -13.88 -9.29 23.96
N TRP A 474 -12.68 -9.28 23.38
CA TRP A 474 -11.80 -10.44 23.26
C TRP A 474 -10.37 -10.03 22.88
N ASP A 475 -9.42 -10.95 23.04
CA ASP A 475 -8.07 -10.85 22.47
C ASP A 475 -7.71 -12.16 21.74
N LEU A 476 -7.18 -12.05 20.52
CA LEU A 476 -6.79 -13.17 19.66
C LEU A 476 -5.44 -12.94 19.01
N GLY A 477 -4.57 -13.95 19.01
CA GLY A 477 -3.29 -13.88 18.32
C GLY A 477 -2.34 -15.01 18.70
N VAL A 478 -1.08 -14.67 18.95
CA VAL A 478 -0.05 -15.62 19.39
C VAL A 478 0.77 -15.08 20.55
N ALA A 479 1.36 -15.99 21.32
CA ALA A 479 2.27 -15.71 22.42
C ALA A 479 3.49 -16.65 22.38
N LYS A 480 4.64 -16.16 22.88
CA LYS A 480 5.82 -17.00 23.13
C LYS A 480 5.54 -18.01 24.26
N LEU A 481 6.26 -19.12 24.30
CA LEU A 481 6.16 -20.07 25.43
C LEU A 481 6.57 -19.43 26.75
N SER A 482 7.65 -18.63 26.69
CA SER A 482 8.32 -17.98 27.83
C SER A 482 7.54 -16.82 28.47
N VAL A 483 6.36 -16.47 27.96
CA VAL A 483 5.58 -15.35 28.49
C VAL A 483 5.30 -15.49 29.97
N TYR A 484 5.38 -14.38 30.70
CA TYR A 484 5.07 -14.34 32.12
C TYR A 484 3.57 -14.53 32.35
N ARG A 485 3.20 -15.48 33.23
CA ARG A 485 1.81 -15.95 33.39
C ARG A 485 1.13 -15.55 34.70
N LYS A 486 1.88 -14.95 35.63
CA LYS A 486 1.39 -14.66 36.99
C LYS A 486 1.18 -13.16 37.21
N GLY A 487 0.18 -12.77 37.99
CA GLY A 487 -0.05 -11.37 38.32
C GLY A 487 -0.33 -10.46 37.11
N LYS A 488 0.13 -9.20 37.18
CA LYS A 488 -0.14 -8.21 36.12
C LYS A 488 0.79 -8.46 34.92
N ILE A 489 0.19 -8.76 33.77
CA ILE A 489 0.91 -9.03 32.52
C ILE A 489 0.91 -7.77 31.64
N GLN A 490 2.06 -7.48 31.04
CA GLN A 490 2.20 -6.47 29.99
C GLN A 490 2.15 -7.16 28.63
N TYR A 491 1.14 -6.81 27.84
CA TYR A 491 0.85 -7.46 26.58
C TYR A 491 1.42 -6.64 25.42
N THR A 492 2.66 -6.92 25.06
CA THR A 492 3.37 -6.21 24.00
C THR A 492 4.27 -7.19 23.22
N PRO A 493 4.61 -6.90 21.95
CA PRO A 493 5.54 -7.72 21.18
C PRO A 493 6.87 -7.98 21.89
N CYS A 494 7.43 -6.97 22.55
CA CYS A 494 8.67 -7.11 23.31
C CYS A 494 8.56 -8.08 24.50
N ASN A 495 7.35 -8.28 25.03
CA ASN A 495 7.04 -9.26 26.07
C ASN A 495 6.48 -10.58 25.48
N GLY A 496 6.55 -10.77 24.16
CA GLY A 496 6.20 -12.01 23.50
C GLY A 496 4.72 -12.19 23.17
N PHE A 497 3.96 -11.10 23.00
CA PHE A 497 2.54 -11.14 22.63
C PHE A 497 2.26 -10.37 21.35
N TRP A 498 1.57 -11.00 20.39
CA TRP A 498 1.10 -10.36 19.15
C TRP A 498 -0.36 -10.71 18.94
N PHE A 499 -1.26 -9.79 19.25
CA PHE A 499 -2.70 -10.03 19.16
C PHE A 499 -3.52 -8.80 18.83
N LEU A 500 -4.71 -9.06 18.30
CA LEU A 500 -5.80 -8.12 18.08
C LEU A 500 -6.74 -8.12 19.29
N SER A 501 -7.07 -6.93 19.80
CA SER A 501 -8.07 -6.72 20.84
C SER A 501 -9.35 -6.14 20.23
N LEU A 502 -10.52 -6.64 20.63
CA LEU A 502 -11.80 -5.94 20.53
C LEU A 502 -12.20 -5.41 21.91
N ARG A 503 -12.65 -4.16 22.00
CA ARG A 503 -13.25 -3.55 23.20
C ARG A 503 -14.51 -2.79 22.83
N ASP A 504 -15.48 -2.75 23.75
CA ASP A 504 -16.72 -1.99 23.60
C ASP A 504 -17.47 -2.26 22.28
N LYS A 505 -17.39 -3.49 21.74
CA LYS A 505 -18.01 -3.94 20.47
C LYS A 505 -17.46 -3.31 19.17
N SER A 506 -16.76 -2.18 19.22
CA SER A 506 -16.32 -1.47 18.01
C SER A 506 -14.86 -1.01 18.00
N LYS A 507 -14.15 -1.07 19.13
CA LYS A 507 -12.76 -0.59 19.22
C LYS A 507 -11.80 -1.76 19.00
N TYR A 508 -11.25 -1.83 17.81
CA TYR A 508 -10.22 -2.79 17.45
C TYR A 508 -8.84 -2.16 17.60
N ALA A 509 -7.91 -2.86 18.24
CA ALA A 509 -6.54 -2.37 18.39
C ALA A 509 -5.53 -3.51 18.47
N PHE A 510 -4.37 -3.32 17.86
CA PHE A 510 -3.19 -4.13 18.08
C PHE A 510 -2.36 -3.54 19.22
N ARG A 511 -1.86 -4.41 20.10
CA ARG A 511 -1.02 -4.00 21.24
C ARG A 511 0.44 -3.73 20.85
N THR A 512 0.66 -2.97 19.79
CA THR A 512 1.97 -2.41 19.43
C THR A 512 2.40 -1.33 20.43
N GLU A 513 3.65 -0.88 20.34
CA GLU A 513 4.13 0.30 21.08
C GLU A 513 4.50 1.41 20.09
N PRO A 514 3.71 2.50 19.98
CA PRO A 514 2.41 2.74 20.63
C PRO A 514 1.29 1.84 20.07
N SER A 515 0.16 1.74 20.78
CA SER A 515 -1.00 0.94 20.36
C SER A 515 -1.49 1.37 18.99
N THR A 516 -1.76 0.42 18.10
CA THR A 516 -2.26 0.68 16.75
C THR A 516 -3.76 0.46 16.75
N ASP A 517 -4.54 1.52 16.68
CA ASP A 517 -5.99 1.44 16.53
C ASP A 517 -6.35 1.06 15.10
N VAL A 518 -7.39 0.23 14.97
CA VAL A 518 -7.84 -0.33 13.69
C VAL A 518 -9.28 0.12 13.46
N HIS A 519 -9.51 0.79 12.33
CA HIS A 519 -10.86 1.09 11.88
C HIS A 519 -11.39 -0.07 11.03
N MET A 520 -12.48 -0.71 11.48
CA MET A 520 -13.15 -1.76 10.73
C MET A 520 -14.48 -1.25 10.19
N ASN A 521 -14.61 -1.16 8.87
CA ASN A 521 -15.87 -0.79 8.21
C ASN A 521 -16.94 -1.87 8.39
N LEU A 522 -16.53 -3.14 8.39
CA LEU A 522 -17.38 -4.31 8.58
C LEU A 522 -16.88 -5.10 9.80
N PRO A 523 -17.68 -5.23 10.88
CA PRO A 523 -17.30 -6.03 12.04
C PRO A 523 -17.19 -7.52 11.67
N PRO A 524 -16.05 -8.19 11.91
CA PRO A 524 -15.89 -9.62 11.65
C PRO A 524 -16.72 -10.45 12.63
N ASN A 525 -17.44 -11.44 12.12
CA ASN A 525 -17.89 -12.59 12.89
C ASN A 525 -16.77 -13.62 13.04
N LYS A 526 -15.76 -13.58 12.17
CA LYS A 526 -14.65 -14.52 12.18
C LYS A 526 -13.30 -13.85 11.86
N ILE A 527 -12.29 -14.19 12.65
CA ILE A 527 -10.91 -13.73 12.48
C ILE A 527 -10.01 -14.88 12.03
N GLY A 528 -9.25 -14.65 10.96
CA GLY A 528 -8.19 -15.54 10.50
C GLY A 528 -6.84 -15.06 11.04
N ILE A 529 -6.03 -15.98 11.57
CA ILE A 529 -4.68 -15.70 12.03
C ILE A 529 -3.71 -16.57 11.23
N PHE A 530 -2.70 -15.92 10.66
CA PHE A 530 -1.65 -16.54 9.87
C PHE A 530 -0.29 -16.26 10.48
N VAL A 531 0.57 -17.27 10.55
CA VAL A 531 1.96 -17.14 11.00
C VAL A 531 2.89 -17.62 9.89
N ASP A 532 3.85 -16.80 9.48
CA ASP A 532 5.02 -17.20 8.68
C ASP A 532 6.23 -17.12 9.59
N PHE A 533 6.64 -18.27 10.13
CA PHE A 533 7.64 -18.32 11.18
C PHE A 533 9.01 -17.88 10.65
N GLU A 534 9.39 -18.33 9.45
CA GLU A 534 10.67 -17.99 8.83
C GLU A 534 10.80 -16.51 8.47
N LYS A 535 9.70 -15.86 8.06
CA LYS A 535 9.70 -14.42 7.79
C LYS A 535 9.45 -13.57 9.02
N GLY A 536 9.12 -14.19 10.16
CA GLY A 536 8.84 -13.44 11.37
C GLY A 536 7.51 -12.68 11.32
N GLN A 537 6.49 -13.21 10.64
CA GLN A 537 5.22 -12.52 10.43
C GLN A 537 4.05 -13.15 11.17
N VAL A 538 3.19 -12.31 11.75
CA VAL A 538 1.85 -12.69 12.23
C VAL A 538 0.82 -11.78 11.57
N SER A 539 -0.03 -12.33 10.72
CA SER A 539 -1.04 -11.59 9.96
C SER A 539 -2.45 -11.94 10.42
N PHE A 540 -3.33 -10.93 10.40
CA PHE A 540 -4.72 -11.02 10.82
C PHE A 540 -5.65 -10.68 9.66
N TYR A 541 -6.75 -11.41 9.54
CA TYR A 541 -7.72 -11.29 8.46
C TYR A 541 -9.14 -11.23 8.99
N ASN A 542 -9.98 -10.40 8.37
CA ASN A 542 -11.42 -10.49 8.52
C ASN A 542 -11.89 -11.51 7.49
N VAL A 543 -12.28 -12.70 7.96
CA VAL A 543 -12.60 -13.84 7.09
C VAL A 543 -13.88 -13.58 6.31
N ASP A 544 -14.86 -12.93 6.93
CA ASP A 544 -16.17 -12.66 6.33
C ASP A 544 -16.04 -11.72 5.13
N ALA A 545 -15.23 -10.67 5.28
CA ALA A 545 -14.95 -9.70 4.22
C ALA A 545 -13.79 -10.11 3.32
N LYS A 546 -13.07 -11.20 3.63
CA LYS A 546 -11.85 -11.65 2.93
C LYS A 546 -10.77 -10.56 2.83
N ILE A 547 -10.67 -9.68 3.82
CA ILE A 547 -9.70 -8.59 3.85
C ILE A 547 -8.59 -8.86 4.86
N HIS A 548 -7.38 -8.46 4.49
CA HIS A 548 -6.27 -8.32 5.43
C HIS A 548 -6.54 -7.17 6.41
N ILE A 549 -6.24 -7.38 7.68
CA ILE A 549 -6.39 -6.37 8.74
C ILE A 549 -5.02 -5.74 9.04
N TYR A 550 -4.02 -6.56 9.37
CA TYR A 550 -2.70 -6.10 9.81
C TYR A 550 -1.69 -7.24 9.85
N THR A 551 -0.41 -6.90 9.79
CA THR A 551 0.71 -7.84 9.94
C THR A 551 1.75 -7.29 10.91
N PHE A 552 2.05 -8.04 11.96
CA PHE A 552 3.26 -7.85 12.75
C PHE A 552 4.46 -8.40 12.01
N SER A 553 5.61 -7.75 12.16
CA SER A 553 6.91 -8.27 11.73
C SER A 553 7.87 -8.22 12.92
N ASP A 554 8.44 -9.36 13.28
CA ASP A 554 9.32 -9.53 14.44
C ASP A 554 10.32 -10.66 14.19
N ILE A 555 11.25 -10.90 15.10
CA ILE A 555 12.18 -12.03 15.04
C ILE A 555 11.75 -13.08 16.06
N PHE A 556 11.29 -14.23 15.56
CA PHE A 556 10.91 -15.35 16.42
C PHE A 556 12.13 -16.20 16.76
N ASN A 557 12.47 -16.24 18.04
CA ASN A 557 13.61 -16.99 18.58
C ASN A 557 13.17 -18.18 19.46
N GLU A 558 11.87 -18.41 19.59
CA GLU A 558 11.27 -19.53 20.29
C GLU A 558 9.91 -19.88 19.66
N CYS A 559 9.32 -21.00 20.09
CA CYS A 559 8.02 -21.43 19.61
C CYS A 559 6.92 -20.42 19.98
N LEU A 560 6.00 -20.21 19.03
CA LEU A 560 4.78 -19.44 19.23
C LEU A 560 3.61 -20.38 19.50
N TYR A 561 2.67 -19.93 20.31
CA TYR A 561 1.45 -20.64 20.66
C TYR A 561 0.25 -19.75 20.36
N PRO A 562 -0.84 -20.30 19.78
CA PRO A 562 -2.09 -19.57 19.64
C PRO A 562 -2.58 -19.03 20.99
N PHE A 563 -3.05 -17.80 21.03
CA PHE A 563 -3.45 -17.08 22.23
C PHE A 563 -4.92 -16.66 22.14
N PHE A 564 -5.68 -16.96 23.20
CA PHE A 564 -7.12 -16.69 23.26
C PHE A 564 -7.51 -16.07 24.60
N SER A 565 -8.32 -15.00 24.53
CA SER A 565 -8.92 -14.35 25.70
C SER A 565 -10.37 -14.00 25.36
N PRO A 566 -11.39 -14.71 25.90
CA PRO A 566 -12.79 -14.33 25.68
C PRO A 566 -13.20 -13.08 26.46
N CYS A 567 -12.28 -12.51 27.26
CA CYS A 567 -12.53 -11.43 28.23
C CYS A 567 -13.64 -11.77 29.25
N THR A 568 -13.91 -10.85 30.17
CA THR A 568 -14.94 -11.06 31.20
C THR A 568 -16.32 -10.62 30.72
N ASN A 569 -17.37 -11.35 31.10
CA ASN A 569 -18.76 -10.93 30.86
C ASN A 569 -19.30 -9.99 31.95
N LYS A 570 -18.57 -8.92 32.31
CA LYS A 570 -19.01 -8.00 33.39
C LYS A 570 -20.29 -7.24 33.06
N SER A 571 -20.53 -6.98 31.77
CA SER A 571 -21.68 -6.21 31.27
C SER A 571 -22.92 -7.06 31.00
N GLY A 572 -22.81 -8.40 31.09
CA GLY A 572 -23.85 -9.34 30.66
C GLY A 572 -24.02 -9.43 29.14
N LYS A 573 -23.14 -8.81 28.35
CA LYS A 573 -23.24 -8.70 26.88
C LYS A 573 -22.12 -9.43 26.12
N ASN A 574 -21.28 -10.19 26.82
CA ASN A 574 -20.10 -10.88 26.27
C ASN A 574 -20.01 -12.35 26.74
N ASP A 575 -21.15 -13.04 26.84
CA ASP A 575 -21.27 -14.43 27.31
C ASP A 575 -20.82 -15.47 26.26
N GLY A 576 -20.91 -15.12 24.98
CA GLY A 576 -20.55 -16.00 23.87
C GLY A 576 -19.10 -16.52 23.92
N PRO A 577 -18.88 -17.78 23.48
CA PRO A 577 -17.54 -18.37 23.40
C PRO A 577 -16.73 -17.80 22.24
N LEU A 578 -15.40 -17.90 22.34
CA LEU A 578 -14.53 -17.97 21.16
C LEU A 578 -14.54 -19.43 20.67
N VAL A 579 -14.70 -19.64 19.36
CA VAL A 579 -14.77 -21.00 18.77
C VAL A 579 -13.75 -21.13 17.66
N ILE A 580 -12.81 -22.07 17.80
CA ILE A 580 -11.85 -22.43 16.75
C ILE A 580 -12.60 -23.23 15.69
N THR A 581 -12.60 -22.77 14.45
CA THR A 581 -13.34 -23.40 13.34
C THR A 581 -12.42 -24.13 12.38
N PRO A 582 -12.83 -25.29 11.82
CA PRO A 582 -12.07 -25.95 10.76
C PRO A 582 -11.97 -25.06 9.52
N VAL A 583 -10.79 -25.05 8.89
CA VAL A 583 -10.53 -24.29 7.66
C VAL A 583 -10.85 -25.19 6.47
N SER A 584 -11.89 -24.84 5.71
CA SER A 584 -12.24 -25.56 4.48
C SER A 584 -11.25 -25.20 3.37
N ILE A 585 -10.33 -26.11 3.04
CA ILE A 585 -9.54 -25.99 1.81
C ILE A 585 -10.45 -26.42 0.66
N ALA A 586 -10.86 -25.49 -0.19
CA ALA A 586 -11.40 -25.87 -1.49
C ALA A 586 -10.23 -26.42 -2.33
N GLU A 587 -10.32 -27.70 -2.70
CA GLU A 587 -9.36 -28.39 -3.57
C GLU A 587 -9.28 -27.79 -4.98
#